data_AF-A0A7S2LQZ1-F1
#
_entry.id   AF-A0A7S2LQZ1-F1
#
_cell.length_a   1.000
_cell.length_b   1.000
_cell.length_c   1.000
_cell.angle_alpha   90.00
_cell.angle_beta   90.00
_cell.angle_gamma   90.00
#
_symmetry.space_group_name_H-M   'P 1'
#
loop_
_entity.id
_entity.type
_entity.pdbx_description
1 polymer ?
#
loop_
_entity_poly.entity_id
_entity_poly.type
_entity_poly.pdbx_seq_one_letter_code
_entity_poly.pdbx_strand_id
1 'polypeptide(L)'
;TYLGLMKKVMQAFTTQVEDVDQNDSGAVLEKRFSDAKRNKQKQHSSTKQQQMKQQKEPQKKKHRKQNQAPNTQDKKCNEEGTKEADDSTNLPTKRFLRRKRFHNFSPNVLAHDFLAYRRLDRIYHRGTIRLDSTTQDGSESVLHTGSRPFVVFSLTGDLFLYQQARRVIGLLIAILRGCIDIDILDLVFDENYAHLVSAPLAPSLGLMQGEATYMTYEGRLNMVLNARRTRAFSKGFNDEDVVTSVEQWEESVLKDIAKGWYLDGTGANGQLNAERDWLETVLYPWAKKARDELDNYRRWKAGELASSLPPVVSVGTSVPDVYVKCLQLLREADANGAWPDTSAQRQLVMLSTPNDESLTTSLTAARMAAKTNNSESRSCAYSFKEGEGGASGSFSVGIMPDRSSQPKGNLQFPQLVKAAFELERALFPDREPSSTIAINRNAQFRPHTDKGAGAGQSTSLIVAMGNFVGGELMVEGEKKDIRYNGIEFNGWKQRHWTLPFKGERYSLVWFTPKGCEGMRGIDIDFDSLSRENQA
;
A
#
# COMPACT_ATOMS: atom_id res chain seq x y z
N THR A 1 4.56 -24.29 -23.37
CA THR A 1 3.44 -23.82 -24.22
C THR A 1 2.90 -22.51 -23.68
N TYR A 2 2.36 -21.63 -24.55
CA TYR A 2 1.82 -20.30 -24.19
C TYR A 2 0.78 -20.35 -23.05
N LEU A 3 -0.12 -21.34 -23.08
CA LEU A 3 -1.12 -21.56 -22.01
C LEU A 3 -0.48 -21.87 -20.65
N GLY A 4 0.65 -22.59 -20.64
CA GLY A 4 1.40 -22.89 -19.42
C GLY A 4 1.99 -21.64 -18.80
N LEU A 5 2.60 -20.76 -19.62
CA LEU A 5 3.08 -19.46 -19.17
C LEU A 5 1.94 -18.60 -18.63
N MET A 6 0.83 -18.51 -19.37
CA MET A 6 -0.37 -17.77 -18.95
C MET A 6 -0.89 -18.24 -17.59
N LYS A 7 -1.01 -19.56 -17.39
CA LYS A 7 -1.43 -20.13 -16.11
C LYS A 7 -0.46 -19.77 -14.98
N LYS A 8 0.86 -19.88 -15.22
CA LYS A 8 1.90 -19.52 -14.24
C LYS A 8 1.79 -18.05 -13.83
N VAL A 9 1.67 -17.13 -14.79
CA VAL A 9 1.55 -15.69 -14.54
C VAL A 9 0.26 -15.39 -13.77
N MET A 10 -0.87 -15.97 -14.17
CA MET A 10 -2.15 -15.83 -13.45
C MET A 10 -2.04 -16.32 -11.99
N GLN A 11 -1.44 -17.49 -11.76
CA GLN A 11 -1.22 -18.01 -10.40
C GLN A 11 -0.27 -17.13 -9.56
N ALA A 12 0.68 -16.46 -10.19
CA ALA A 12 1.58 -15.55 -9.51
C ALA A 12 0.88 -14.27 -9.03
N PHE A 13 -0.24 -13.86 -9.63
CA PHE A 13 -1.07 -12.78 -9.09
C PHE A 13 -1.94 -13.20 -7.90
N THR A 14 -2.34 -14.48 -7.84
CA THR A 14 -3.29 -14.93 -6.83
C THR A 14 -2.65 -15.02 -5.45
N THR A 15 -3.48 -14.80 -4.44
CA THR A 15 -3.17 -15.05 -3.04
C THR A 15 -2.98 -16.55 -2.84
N GLN A 16 -1.80 -16.94 -2.37
CA GLN A 16 -1.46 -18.34 -2.14
C GLN A 16 -1.66 -18.72 -0.68
N VAL A 17 -1.92 -20.01 -0.46
CA VAL A 17 -1.90 -20.60 0.88
C VAL A 17 -0.47 -21.01 1.19
N GLU A 18 0.18 -20.25 2.07
CA GLU A 18 1.56 -20.45 2.47
C GLU A 18 1.61 -21.02 3.89
N ASP A 19 2.67 -21.78 4.20
CA ASP A 19 2.98 -22.13 5.58
C ASP A 19 3.48 -20.87 6.30
N VAL A 20 3.02 -20.63 7.53
CA VAL A 20 3.53 -19.49 8.32
C VAL A 20 5.00 -19.73 8.60
N ASP A 21 5.85 -18.92 7.98
CA ASP A 21 7.20 -18.73 8.47
C ASP A 21 7.09 -18.06 9.85
N GLN A 22 7.47 -18.78 10.90
CA GLN A 22 7.43 -18.24 12.26
C GLN A 22 8.42 -17.10 12.46
N ASN A 23 9.42 -16.98 11.57
CA ASN A 23 10.39 -15.89 11.57
C ASN A 23 9.84 -14.63 10.88
N ASP A 24 8.80 -14.76 10.03
CA ASP A 24 8.10 -13.60 9.47
C ASP A 24 7.12 -13.03 10.51
N SER A 25 7.64 -12.11 11.32
CA SER A 25 6.87 -11.35 12.31
C SER A 25 5.59 -10.73 11.73
N GLY A 26 5.62 -10.29 10.46
CA GLY A 26 4.46 -9.71 9.78
C GLY A 26 3.36 -10.74 9.54
N ALA A 27 3.72 -11.92 9.03
CA ALA A 27 2.80 -13.04 8.81
C ALA A 27 2.19 -13.55 10.13
N VAL A 28 3.02 -13.69 11.17
CA VAL A 28 2.58 -14.10 12.51
C VAL A 28 1.57 -13.10 13.09
N LEU A 29 1.81 -11.80 12.91
CA LEU A 29 0.91 -10.73 13.38
C LEU A 29 -0.41 -10.69 12.61
N GLU A 30 -0.39 -10.78 11.28
CA GLU A 30 -1.61 -10.80 10.46
C GLU A 30 -2.52 -11.98 10.84
N LYS A 31 -1.91 -13.13 11.12
CA LYS A 31 -2.61 -14.30 11.64
C LYS A 31 -3.23 -14.05 13.00
N ARG A 32 -2.47 -13.49 13.97
CA ARG A 32 -3.01 -13.14 15.29
C ARG A 32 -4.22 -12.22 15.18
N PHE A 33 -4.19 -11.26 14.26
CA PHE A 33 -5.31 -10.36 14.00
C PHE A 33 -6.53 -11.10 13.43
N SER A 34 -6.30 -12.01 12.48
CA SER A 34 -7.34 -12.85 11.88
C SER A 34 -7.99 -13.79 12.90
N ASP A 35 -7.17 -14.42 13.75
CA ASP A 35 -7.62 -15.29 14.84
C ASP A 35 -8.39 -14.49 15.91
N ALA A 36 -7.93 -13.30 16.28
CA ALA A 36 -8.63 -12.41 17.20
C ALA A 36 -10.02 -12.02 16.65
N LYS A 37 -10.12 -11.68 15.36
CA LYS A 37 -11.41 -11.37 14.71
C LYS A 37 -12.34 -12.58 14.70
N ARG A 38 -11.82 -13.77 14.38
CA ARG A 38 -12.59 -15.03 14.40
C ARG A 38 -13.07 -15.37 15.81
N ASN A 39 -12.23 -15.20 16.82
CA ASN A 39 -12.57 -15.45 18.22
C ASN A 39 -13.62 -14.48 18.73
N LYS A 40 -13.52 -13.18 18.38
CA LYS A 40 -14.55 -12.18 18.70
C LYS A 40 -15.91 -12.53 18.08
N GLN A 41 -15.91 -13.04 16.84
CA GLN A 41 -17.14 -13.48 16.17
C GLN A 41 -17.73 -14.74 16.83
N LYS A 42 -16.88 -15.71 17.22
CA LYS A 42 -17.32 -16.90 17.97
C LYS A 42 -17.93 -16.52 19.31
N GLN A 43 -17.27 -15.66 20.09
CA GLN A 43 -17.79 -15.15 21.38
C GLN A 43 -19.15 -14.47 21.21
N HIS A 44 -19.30 -13.59 20.22
CA HIS A 44 -20.59 -12.95 19.95
C HIS A 44 -21.68 -13.96 19.56
N SER A 45 -21.34 -15.01 18.80
CA SER A 45 -22.29 -16.06 18.43
C SER A 45 -22.71 -16.93 19.62
N SER A 46 -21.78 -17.28 20.52
CA SER A 46 -22.07 -18.06 21.73
C SER A 46 -22.91 -17.27 22.72
N THR A 47 -22.61 -15.97 22.93
CA THR A 47 -23.41 -15.10 23.80
C THR A 47 -24.84 -14.95 23.27
N LYS A 48 -25.01 -14.76 21.95
CA LYS A 48 -26.35 -14.68 21.34
C LYS A 48 -27.14 -15.99 21.47
N GLN A 49 -26.48 -17.15 21.30
CA GLN A 49 -27.11 -18.45 21.51
C GLN A 49 -27.52 -18.68 22.97
N GLN A 50 -26.69 -18.26 23.94
CA GLN A 50 -27.02 -18.34 25.36
C GLN A 50 -28.20 -17.44 25.72
N GLN A 51 -28.24 -16.20 25.22
CA GLN A 51 -29.37 -15.28 25.41
C GLN A 51 -30.68 -15.85 24.82
N MET A 52 -30.62 -16.44 23.61
CA MET A 52 -31.79 -17.08 23.00
C MET A 52 -32.27 -18.33 23.76
N LYS A 53 -31.35 -19.10 24.38
CA LYS A 53 -31.73 -20.23 25.24
C LYS A 53 -32.41 -19.75 26.53
N GLN A 54 -31.85 -18.73 27.19
CA GLN A 54 -32.43 -18.15 28.41
C GLN A 54 -33.80 -17.52 28.19
N GLN A 55 -34.03 -16.88 27.03
CA GLN A 55 -35.36 -16.34 26.68
C GLN A 55 -36.41 -17.40 26.36
N LYS A 56 -36.01 -18.63 25.98
CA LYS A 56 -36.95 -19.73 25.66
C LYS A 56 -37.31 -20.61 26.87
N GLU A 57 -36.56 -20.53 27.96
CA GLU A 57 -36.82 -21.33 29.18
C GLU A 57 -37.91 -20.83 30.17
N PRO A 58 -38.47 -19.60 30.13
CA PRO A 58 -39.45 -19.20 31.15
C PRO A 58 -40.84 -19.85 31.03
N GLN A 59 -41.22 -20.44 29.90
CA GLN A 59 -42.61 -20.89 29.68
C GLN A 59 -42.84 -22.40 29.82
N LYS A 60 -41.80 -23.24 29.93
CA LYS A 60 -41.97 -24.71 30.07
C LYS A 60 -41.94 -25.23 31.51
N LYS A 61 -41.64 -24.40 32.51
CA LYS A 61 -41.57 -24.84 33.93
C LYS A 61 -42.90 -24.78 34.72
N LYS A 62 -44.04 -24.48 34.09
CA LYS A 62 -45.36 -24.49 34.77
C LYS A 62 -46.18 -25.79 34.65
N HIS A 63 -45.75 -26.83 33.92
CA HIS A 63 -46.57 -28.05 33.74
C HIS A 63 -45.90 -29.41 33.95
N ARG A 64 -44.75 -29.50 34.63
CA ARG A 64 -44.13 -30.81 34.90
C ARG A 64 -43.77 -30.99 36.38
N LYS A 65 -44.81 -31.13 37.21
CA LYS A 65 -44.73 -31.86 38.48
C LYS A 65 -45.03 -33.34 38.19
N GLN A 66 -44.33 -34.21 38.92
CA GLN A 66 -44.48 -35.67 39.02
C GLN A 66 -43.92 -36.51 37.87
N ASN A 67 -42.65 -36.90 38.00
CA ASN A 67 -42.27 -38.29 38.30
C ASN A 67 -40.74 -38.40 38.34
N GLN A 68 -40.22 -38.71 39.53
CA GLN A 68 -38.84 -39.09 39.78
C GLN A 68 -38.70 -40.61 39.64
N ALA A 69 -37.59 -41.06 39.07
CA ALA A 69 -37.00 -42.37 39.33
C ALA A 69 -35.46 -42.23 39.25
N PRO A 70 -34.68 -42.91 40.11
CA PRO A 70 -33.22 -42.81 40.16
C PRO A 70 -32.52 -43.99 39.47
N ASN A 71 -31.23 -43.79 39.14
CA ASN A 71 -30.17 -44.71 38.67
C ASN A 71 -29.60 -44.26 37.31
N THR A 72 -28.30 -44.25 37.06
CA THR A 72 -27.28 -45.22 37.49
C THR A 72 -25.91 -44.53 37.62
N GLN A 73 -25.13 -44.92 38.62
CA GLN A 73 -23.70 -44.61 38.73
C GLN A 73 -22.93 -45.39 37.66
N ASP A 74 -22.08 -44.71 36.88
CA ASP A 74 -21.06 -45.40 36.10
C ASP A 74 -19.65 -44.88 36.37
N LYS A 75 -18.80 -45.89 36.48
CA LYS A 75 -17.49 -45.97 37.12
C LYS A 75 -16.40 -45.27 36.30
N LYS A 76 -15.66 -44.38 36.96
CA LYS A 76 -14.31 -43.95 36.54
C LYS A 76 -13.33 -45.12 36.60
N CYS A 77 -12.57 -45.36 35.54
CA CYS A 77 -11.26 -46.01 35.61
C CYS A 77 -10.22 -45.02 35.09
N ASN A 78 -9.30 -44.64 35.99
CA ASN A 78 -8.08 -43.92 35.70
C ASN A 78 -7.00 -44.97 35.37
N GLU A 79 -6.41 -44.91 34.19
CA GLU A 79 -5.12 -45.55 33.89
C GLU A 79 -4.10 -44.45 33.63
N GLU A 80 -3.20 -44.26 34.59
CA GLU A 80 -2.00 -43.43 34.48
C GLU A 80 -0.90 -44.28 33.84
N GLY A 81 -0.68 -44.08 32.54
CA GLY A 81 0.46 -44.62 31.81
C GLY A 81 1.46 -43.51 31.50
N THR A 82 2.53 -43.42 32.27
CA THR A 82 3.71 -42.58 32.01
C THR A 82 4.46 -43.15 30.80
N LYS A 83 4.22 -42.60 29.61
CA LYS A 83 5.07 -42.77 28.44
C LYS A 83 5.91 -41.50 28.28
N GLU A 84 7.21 -41.63 28.50
CA GLU A 84 8.21 -40.64 28.09
C GLU A 84 8.17 -40.55 26.57
N ALA A 85 7.52 -39.49 26.07
CA ALA A 85 7.45 -39.16 24.66
C ALA A 85 8.64 -38.27 24.33
N ASP A 86 9.41 -38.70 23.34
CA ASP A 86 10.42 -37.91 22.65
C ASP A 86 9.73 -36.71 21.98
N ASP A 87 9.68 -35.59 22.69
CA ASP A 87 8.81 -34.43 22.43
C ASP A 87 9.43 -33.45 21.40
N SER A 88 9.93 -34.00 20.29
CA SER A 88 10.04 -33.23 19.04
C SER A 88 8.69 -33.27 18.32
N THR A 89 7.64 -32.81 19.01
CA THR A 89 6.32 -32.66 18.42
C THR A 89 6.43 -31.63 17.29
N ASN A 90 6.51 -32.14 16.04
CA ASN A 90 6.32 -31.38 14.81
C ASN A 90 4.96 -30.69 14.90
N LEU A 91 4.94 -29.48 15.46
CA LEU A 91 3.74 -28.68 15.57
C LEU A 91 3.20 -28.50 14.15
N PRO A 92 1.93 -28.87 13.89
CA PRO A 92 1.38 -28.84 12.54
C PRO A 92 1.56 -27.44 11.97
N THR A 93 2.28 -27.34 10.84
CA THR A 93 2.49 -26.08 10.15
C THR A 93 1.12 -25.53 9.76
N LYS A 94 0.74 -24.45 10.44
CA LYS A 94 -0.57 -23.84 10.23
C LYS A 94 -0.49 -23.05 8.93
N ARG A 95 -1.08 -23.59 7.88
CA ARG A 95 -1.26 -22.92 6.58
C ARG A 95 -2.16 -21.69 6.73
N PHE A 96 -1.77 -20.57 6.13
CA PHE A 96 -2.54 -19.34 6.12
C PHE A 96 -2.61 -18.74 4.72
N LEU A 97 -3.62 -17.92 4.48
CA LEU A 97 -3.85 -17.29 3.20
C LEU A 97 -3.13 -15.94 3.19
N ARG A 98 -2.02 -15.83 2.46
CA ARG A 98 -1.16 -14.63 2.46
C ARG A 98 -1.69 -13.59 1.49
N ARG A 99 -2.19 -12.47 2.01
CA ARG A 99 -2.63 -11.31 1.21
C ARG A 99 -1.43 -10.67 0.53
N LYS A 100 -1.62 -10.12 -0.67
CA LYS A 100 -0.59 -9.37 -1.39
C LYS A 100 -0.87 -7.87 -1.34
N ARG A 101 0.18 -7.06 -1.50
CA ARG A 101 0.04 -5.60 -1.56
C ARG A 101 -0.15 -5.12 -2.99
N PHE A 102 -1.36 -4.71 -3.33
CA PHE A 102 -1.71 -4.20 -4.65
C PHE A 102 -1.52 -2.67 -4.80
N HIS A 103 -0.58 -2.07 -4.06
CA HIS A 103 -0.30 -0.64 -4.10
C HIS A 103 0.19 -0.19 -5.50
N ASN A 104 1.04 -0.98 -6.16
CA ASN A 104 1.46 -0.74 -7.55
C ASN A 104 0.32 -0.92 -8.58
N PHE A 105 -0.85 -1.37 -8.14
CA PHE A 105 -2.05 -1.56 -8.96
C PHE A 105 -3.14 -0.53 -8.63
N SER A 106 -2.82 0.54 -7.90
CA SER A 106 -3.75 1.64 -7.67
C SER A 106 -2.99 2.96 -7.53
N PRO A 107 -3.46 4.06 -8.16
CA PRO A 107 -2.81 5.37 -7.98
C PRO A 107 -3.03 5.94 -6.57
N ASN A 108 -4.06 5.49 -5.85
CA ASN A 108 -4.57 6.13 -4.64
C ASN A 108 -4.16 5.44 -3.34
N VAL A 109 -3.34 4.39 -3.42
CA VAL A 109 -2.99 3.55 -2.27
C VAL A 109 -1.50 3.37 -2.20
N LEU A 110 -0.92 3.68 -1.05
CA LEU A 110 0.52 3.59 -0.83
C LEU A 110 0.91 2.22 -0.28
N ALA A 111 2.16 1.83 -0.44
CA ALA A 111 2.66 0.53 0.01
C ALA A 111 2.34 0.27 1.49
N HIS A 112 2.54 1.26 2.36
CA HIS A 112 2.33 1.16 3.80
C HIS A 112 0.85 1.23 4.23
N ASP A 113 -0.07 1.57 3.33
CA ASP A 113 -1.49 1.63 3.65
C ASP A 113 -2.06 0.22 3.84
N PHE A 114 -2.89 0.04 4.87
CA PHE A 114 -3.54 -1.25 5.11
C PHE A 114 -4.49 -1.63 3.97
N LEU A 115 -5.01 -0.62 3.25
CA LEU A 115 -5.83 -0.84 2.07
C LEU A 115 -5.02 -1.45 0.91
N ALA A 116 -3.68 -1.41 0.91
CA ALA A 116 -2.91 -2.09 -0.13
C ALA A 116 -3.09 -3.62 -0.08
N TYR A 117 -3.35 -4.19 1.10
CA TYR A 117 -3.52 -5.62 1.28
C TYR A 117 -4.84 -6.10 0.72
N ARG A 118 -4.77 -6.82 -0.41
CA ARG A 118 -5.92 -7.43 -1.05
C ARG A 118 -5.72 -8.91 -1.28
N ARG A 119 -6.86 -9.58 -1.38
CA ARG A 119 -6.93 -10.98 -1.71
C ARG A 119 -7.43 -11.10 -3.12
N LEU A 120 -6.60 -11.67 -3.99
CA LEU A 120 -7.02 -12.10 -5.32
C LEU A 120 -7.13 -13.63 -5.28
N ASP A 121 -8.34 -14.12 -5.14
CA ASP A 121 -8.64 -15.55 -4.97
C ASP A 121 -8.35 -16.34 -6.25
N ARG A 122 -8.73 -15.78 -7.41
CA ARG A 122 -8.56 -16.46 -8.70
C ARG A 122 -8.40 -15.45 -9.83
N ILE A 123 -7.57 -15.81 -10.80
CA ILE A 123 -7.59 -15.25 -12.15
C ILE A 123 -7.53 -16.41 -13.14
N TYR A 124 -8.40 -16.39 -14.14
CA TYR A 124 -8.49 -17.46 -15.12
C TYR A 124 -9.04 -16.99 -16.47
N HIS A 125 -8.67 -17.70 -17.52
CA HIS A 125 -9.30 -17.61 -18.82
C HIS A 125 -10.70 -18.24 -18.73
N ARG A 126 -11.75 -17.43 -18.82
CA ARG A 126 -13.16 -17.86 -18.77
C ARG A 126 -13.57 -18.51 -20.09
N GLY A 127 -13.10 -17.97 -21.22
CA GLY A 127 -13.39 -18.51 -22.54
C GLY A 127 -12.85 -17.62 -23.66
N THR A 128 -12.92 -18.14 -24.88
CA THR A 128 -12.67 -17.36 -26.10
C THR A 128 -13.98 -17.27 -26.86
N ILE A 129 -14.52 -16.07 -26.98
CA ILE A 129 -15.79 -15.81 -27.64
C ILE A 129 -15.54 -15.13 -28.98
N ARG A 130 -16.43 -15.32 -29.94
CA ARG A 130 -16.38 -14.68 -31.26
C ARG A 130 -17.54 -13.71 -31.31
N LEU A 131 -17.23 -12.42 -31.49
CA LEU A 131 -18.22 -11.36 -31.52
C LEU A 131 -18.15 -10.66 -32.87
N ASP A 132 -19.27 -10.68 -33.58
CA ASP A 132 -19.42 -10.05 -34.88
C ASP A 132 -19.60 -8.55 -34.74
N SER A 133 -19.06 -7.79 -35.68
CA SER A 133 -19.17 -6.32 -35.72
C SER A 133 -20.49 -5.84 -36.30
N THR A 134 -21.57 -6.65 -36.27
CA THR A 134 -22.80 -6.42 -37.04
C THR A 134 -23.38 -5.05 -36.77
N THR A 135 -23.05 -4.11 -37.65
CA THR A 135 -23.81 -2.89 -37.88
C THR A 135 -24.98 -3.33 -38.74
N GLN A 136 -26.18 -3.29 -38.19
CA GLN A 136 -27.42 -3.65 -38.88
C GLN A 136 -27.83 -2.64 -39.97
N ASP A 137 -26.98 -1.65 -40.26
CA ASP A 137 -27.22 -0.73 -41.35
C ASP A 137 -26.96 -1.49 -42.66
N GLY A 138 -28.02 -1.82 -43.39
CA GLY A 138 -28.08 -2.64 -44.61
C GLY A 138 -27.31 -2.12 -45.83
N SER A 139 -26.16 -1.50 -45.60
CA SER A 139 -25.16 -1.15 -46.60
C SER A 139 -24.32 -2.40 -46.91
N GLU A 140 -24.67 -3.10 -48.00
CA GLU A 140 -24.02 -4.29 -48.57
C GLU A 140 -22.55 -4.12 -49.02
N SER A 141 -21.79 -3.16 -48.49
CA SER A 141 -20.37 -3.00 -48.83
C SER A 141 -19.49 -3.96 -48.02
N VAL A 142 -19.49 -5.21 -48.46
CA VAL A 142 -18.77 -6.39 -47.96
C VAL A 142 -17.25 -6.23 -48.02
N LEU A 143 -16.64 -6.03 -46.86
CA LEU A 143 -15.42 -6.73 -46.49
C LEU A 143 -15.79 -7.58 -45.27
N HIS A 144 -15.92 -8.89 -45.47
CA HIS A 144 -16.14 -9.86 -44.38
C HIS A 144 -14.92 -9.89 -43.45
N THR A 145 -14.80 -8.93 -42.56
CA THR A 145 -13.95 -9.09 -41.38
C THR A 145 -14.62 -10.15 -40.51
N GLY A 146 -14.24 -11.41 -40.74
CA GLY A 146 -14.78 -12.55 -39.99
C GLY A 146 -14.70 -12.32 -38.48
N SER A 147 -15.64 -12.89 -37.75
CA SER A 147 -15.78 -12.77 -36.30
C SER A 147 -14.44 -12.83 -35.55
N ARG A 148 -14.03 -11.72 -34.93
CA ARG A 148 -12.76 -11.65 -34.19
C ARG A 148 -12.89 -12.44 -32.88
N PRO A 149 -11.87 -13.24 -32.50
CA PRO A 149 -11.83 -13.87 -31.20
C PRO A 149 -11.51 -12.84 -30.10
N PHE A 150 -12.31 -12.84 -29.04
CA PHE A 150 -12.10 -12.14 -27.78
C PHE A 150 -11.73 -13.14 -26.70
N VAL A 151 -10.65 -12.87 -25.96
CA VAL A 151 -10.25 -13.67 -24.80
C VAL A 151 -10.84 -13.05 -23.55
N VAL A 152 -11.69 -13.79 -22.85
CA VAL A 152 -12.36 -13.34 -21.63
C VAL A 152 -11.56 -13.83 -20.42
N PHE A 153 -11.05 -12.89 -19.63
CA PHE A 153 -10.44 -13.18 -18.33
C PHE A 153 -11.44 -12.87 -17.21
N SER A 154 -11.42 -13.70 -16.17
CA SER A 154 -12.20 -13.47 -14.95
C SER A 154 -11.27 -13.37 -13.76
N LEU A 155 -11.53 -12.38 -12.91
CA LEU A 155 -10.82 -12.14 -11.65
C LEU A 155 -11.82 -12.22 -10.51
N THR A 156 -11.45 -12.91 -9.44
CA THR A 156 -12.24 -13.01 -8.21
C THR A 156 -11.36 -12.69 -7.02
N GLY A 157 -11.86 -11.93 -6.07
CA GLY A 157 -11.12 -11.48 -4.90
C GLY A 157 -12.03 -10.94 -3.81
N ASP A 158 -11.46 -10.31 -2.79
CA ASP A 158 -12.24 -9.65 -1.73
C ASP A 158 -12.75 -8.28 -2.18
N LEU A 159 -11.91 -7.26 -2.10
CA LEU A 159 -12.20 -5.89 -2.55
C LEU A 159 -11.16 -5.53 -3.60
N PHE A 160 -11.58 -4.87 -4.67
CA PHE A 160 -10.63 -4.33 -5.65
C PHE A 160 -10.37 -2.86 -5.33
N LEU A 161 -9.10 -2.46 -5.36
CA LEU A 161 -8.71 -1.07 -5.34
C LEU A 161 -9.10 -0.39 -6.64
N TYR A 162 -9.17 0.94 -6.62
CA TYR A 162 -9.42 1.73 -7.81
C TYR A 162 -8.39 1.36 -8.91
N GLN A 163 -8.90 0.95 -10.07
CA GLN A 163 -8.15 0.45 -11.24
C GLN A 163 -7.39 -0.88 -11.08
N GLN A 164 -7.47 -1.57 -9.94
CA GLN A 164 -6.69 -2.79 -9.68
C GLN A 164 -6.86 -3.85 -10.75
N ALA A 165 -8.11 -4.20 -11.10
CA ALA A 165 -8.38 -5.24 -12.09
C ALA A 165 -7.77 -4.90 -13.46
N ARG A 166 -7.92 -3.65 -13.92
CA ARG A 166 -7.36 -3.18 -15.20
C ARG A 166 -5.84 -3.22 -15.21
N ARG A 167 -5.19 -2.90 -14.09
CA ARG A 167 -3.74 -2.92 -13.96
C ARG A 167 -3.17 -4.33 -13.86
N VAL A 168 -3.88 -5.24 -13.19
CA VAL A 168 -3.55 -6.67 -13.18
C VAL A 168 -3.62 -7.22 -14.60
N ILE A 169 -4.69 -6.93 -15.34
CA ILE A 169 -4.82 -7.35 -16.75
C ILE A 169 -3.78 -6.71 -17.65
N GLY A 170 -3.50 -5.41 -17.49
CA GLY A 170 -2.47 -4.73 -18.27
C GLY A 170 -1.10 -5.37 -18.08
N LEU A 171 -0.71 -5.66 -16.83
CA LEU A 171 0.57 -6.32 -16.53
C LEU A 171 0.61 -7.78 -17.05
N LEU A 172 -0.49 -8.52 -16.91
CA LEU A 172 -0.63 -9.86 -17.50
C LEU A 172 -0.38 -9.82 -19.01
N ILE A 173 -1.02 -8.88 -19.73
CA ILE A 173 -0.84 -8.72 -21.18
C ILE A 173 0.61 -8.34 -21.51
N ALA A 174 1.24 -7.44 -20.73
CA ALA A 174 2.63 -7.06 -20.93
C ALA A 174 3.58 -8.28 -20.88
N ILE A 175 3.42 -9.14 -19.86
CA ILE A 175 4.23 -10.34 -19.68
C ILE A 175 3.97 -11.35 -20.81
N LEU A 176 2.69 -11.59 -21.13
CA LEU A 176 2.32 -12.55 -22.19
C LEU A 176 2.80 -12.16 -23.59
N ARG A 177 2.91 -10.86 -23.86
CA ARG A 177 3.46 -10.33 -25.10
C ARG A 177 5.00 -10.27 -25.11
N GLY A 178 5.66 -10.66 -24.02
CA GLY A 178 7.12 -10.56 -23.88
C GLY A 178 7.62 -9.11 -23.82
N CYS A 179 6.77 -8.15 -23.44
CA CYS A 179 7.18 -6.76 -23.28
C CYS A 179 8.01 -6.55 -22.00
N ILE A 180 7.79 -7.39 -20.99
CA ILE A 180 8.46 -7.37 -19.69
C ILE A 180 8.59 -8.80 -19.17
N ASP A 181 9.67 -9.11 -18.46
CA ASP A 181 9.90 -10.42 -17.86
C ASP A 181 8.92 -10.70 -16.71
N ILE A 182 8.67 -11.98 -16.44
CA ILE A 182 7.78 -12.41 -15.34
C ILE A 182 8.27 -11.98 -13.96
N ASP A 183 9.59 -11.79 -13.78
CA ASP A 183 10.23 -11.34 -12.54
C ASP A 183 9.72 -9.96 -12.09
N ILE A 184 9.09 -9.19 -12.98
CA ILE A 184 8.38 -7.95 -12.62
C ILE A 184 7.34 -8.19 -11.51
N LEU A 185 6.80 -9.40 -11.40
CA LEU A 185 5.86 -9.74 -10.34
C LEU A 185 6.52 -9.74 -8.96
N ASP A 186 7.77 -10.17 -8.87
CA ASP A 186 8.52 -10.12 -7.62
C ASP A 186 8.75 -8.66 -7.23
N LEU A 187 9.18 -7.83 -8.19
CA LEU A 187 9.36 -6.39 -8.00
C LEU A 187 8.08 -5.70 -7.49
N VAL A 188 6.95 -5.84 -8.21
CA VAL A 188 5.74 -5.04 -7.89
C VAL A 188 5.08 -5.46 -6.58
N PHE A 189 5.40 -6.64 -6.06
CA PHE A 189 4.93 -7.14 -4.76
C PHE A 189 5.98 -7.06 -3.65
N ASP A 190 7.24 -6.70 -3.95
CA ASP A 190 8.30 -6.58 -2.95
C ASP A 190 8.08 -5.34 -2.07
N GLU A 191 7.87 -5.56 -0.78
CA GLU A 191 7.64 -4.48 0.19
C GLU A 191 8.91 -3.72 0.57
N ASN A 192 10.07 -4.30 0.32
CA ASN A 192 11.36 -3.73 0.70
C ASN A 192 11.95 -2.88 -0.42
N TYR A 193 11.47 -3.04 -1.66
CA TYR A 193 11.86 -2.19 -2.76
C TYR A 193 11.14 -0.84 -2.67
N ALA A 194 11.91 0.24 -2.54
CA ALA A 194 11.36 1.56 -2.28
C ALA A 194 10.72 2.22 -3.51
N HIS A 195 11.00 1.74 -4.72
CA HIS A 195 10.51 2.38 -5.94
C HIS A 195 9.10 1.92 -6.29
N LEU A 196 8.25 2.86 -6.71
CA LEU A 196 6.95 2.54 -7.26
C LEU A 196 7.06 2.15 -8.72
N VAL A 197 6.52 0.98 -9.07
CA VAL A 197 6.36 0.55 -10.46
C VAL A 197 4.89 0.33 -10.73
N SER A 198 4.20 1.43 -11.05
CA SER A 198 2.76 1.40 -11.30
C SER A 198 2.47 0.53 -12.53
N ALA A 199 1.70 -0.55 -12.37
CA ALA A 199 1.35 -1.47 -13.46
C ALA A 199 0.54 -0.76 -14.57
N PRO A 200 0.66 -1.17 -15.85
CA PRO A 200 0.07 -0.45 -16.96
C PRO A 200 -1.46 -0.59 -16.93
N LEU A 201 -2.16 0.48 -17.23
CA LEU A 201 -3.62 0.52 -17.14
C LEU A 201 -4.24 -0.03 -18.44
N ALA A 202 -4.86 -1.21 -18.42
CA ALA A 202 -5.63 -1.71 -19.57
C ALA A 202 -6.85 -0.81 -19.88
N PRO A 203 -7.38 -0.76 -21.11
CA PRO A 203 -8.57 0.04 -21.44
C PRO A 203 -9.78 -0.34 -20.57
N SER A 204 -10.58 0.64 -20.16
CA SER A 204 -11.77 0.40 -19.33
C SER A 204 -12.89 -0.29 -20.08
N LEU A 205 -12.93 -0.14 -21.41
CA LEU A 205 -13.99 -0.66 -22.26
C LEU A 205 -14.16 -2.18 -22.12
N GLY A 206 -13.08 -2.92 -21.89
CA GLY A 206 -13.12 -4.37 -21.70
C GLY A 206 -13.44 -4.83 -20.28
N LEU A 207 -13.71 -3.92 -19.32
CA LEU A 207 -13.99 -4.27 -17.93
C LEU A 207 -15.49 -4.22 -17.66
N MET A 208 -16.04 -5.34 -17.21
CA MET A 208 -17.38 -5.42 -16.63
C MET A 208 -17.33 -6.06 -15.24
N GLN A 209 -18.27 -5.69 -14.39
CA GLN A 209 -18.50 -6.41 -13.14
C GLN A 209 -19.33 -7.67 -13.46
N GLY A 210 -18.73 -8.85 -13.31
CA GLY A 210 -19.40 -10.13 -13.56
C GLY A 210 -20.35 -10.51 -12.42
N GLU A 211 -19.79 -10.96 -11.28
CA GLU A 211 -20.58 -11.45 -10.15
C GLU A 211 -20.10 -10.83 -8.83
N ALA A 212 -21.02 -10.58 -7.90
CA ALA A 212 -20.71 -10.24 -6.50
C ALA A 212 -21.05 -11.43 -5.59
N THR A 213 -20.10 -12.04 -4.89
CA THR A 213 -20.37 -13.25 -4.12
C THR A 213 -20.99 -12.97 -2.74
N TYR A 214 -22.19 -13.50 -2.48
CA TYR A 214 -22.91 -13.32 -1.21
C TYR A 214 -23.03 -14.58 -0.34
N MET A 215 -22.25 -15.63 -0.60
CA MET A 215 -22.41 -16.96 0.04
C MET A 215 -22.64 -16.93 1.57
N THR A 216 -21.93 -16.07 2.30
CA THR A 216 -22.11 -15.94 3.76
C THR A 216 -23.49 -15.39 4.15
N TYR A 217 -24.04 -14.48 3.36
CA TYR A 217 -25.37 -13.90 3.57
C TYR A 217 -26.47 -14.83 3.08
N GLU A 218 -26.25 -15.52 1.95
CA GLU A 218 -27.21 -16.50 1.41
C GLU A 218 -27.53 -17.59 2.43
N GLY A 219 -26.52 -18.16 3.08
CA GLY A 219 -26.72 -19.15 4.15
C GLY A 219 -27.39 -18.60 5.41
N ARG A 220 -27.28 -17.29 5.68
CA ARG A 220 -27.96 -16.65 6.83
C ARG A 220 -29.42 -16.33 6.53
N LEU A 221 -29.71 -15.94 5.30
CA LEU A 221 -31.03 -15.53 4.85
C LEU A 221 -31.83 -16.69 4.26
N ASN A 222 -31.19 -17.84 4.02
CA ASN A 222 -31.74 -18.99 3.29
C ASN A 222 -32.34 -18.56 1.94
N MET A 223 -31.61 -17.71 1.20
CA MET A 223 -32.01 -17.24 -0.11
C MET A 223 -30.81 -17.12 -1.04
N VAL A 224 -31.05 -17.29 -2.34
CA VAL A 224 -30.07 -17.04 -3.41
C VAL A 224 -30.02 -15.54 -3.72
N LEU A 225 -28.86 -14.92 -3.58
CA LEU A 225 -28.66 -13.47 -3.77
C LEU A 225 -27.96 -13.13 -5.09
N ASN A 226 -27.52 -14.14 -5.85
CA ASN A 226 -27.04 -13.97 -7.22
C ASN A 226 -27.88 -14.79 -8.19
N ALA A 227 -28.15 -14.24 -9.37
CA ALA A 227 -28.82 -14.97 -10.44
C ALA A 227 -28.07 -16.27 -10.79
N ARG A 228 -28.59 -17.42 -10.35
CA ARG A 228 -28.06 -18.73 -10.73
C ARG A 228 -29.07 -19.86 -10.52
N ARG A 229 -29.00 -20.86 -11.39
CA ARG A 229 -29.78 -22.10 -11.28
C ARG A 229 -29.24 -22.94 -10.13
N THR A 230 -29.96 -22.97 -9.01
CA THR A 230 -29.61 -23.81 -7.86
C THR A 230 -30.84 -24.22 -7.06
N ARG A 231 -30.78 -25.42 -6.49
CA ARG A 231 -31.82 -25.98 -5.59
C ARG A 231 -31.45 -25.84 -4.11
N ALA A 232 -30.32 -25.20 -3.79
CA ALA A 232 -29.84 -25.07 -2.41
C ALA A 232 -30.82 -24.28 -1.51
N PHE A 233 -31.51 -23.29 -2.08
CA PHE A 233 -32.56 -22.52 -1.42
C PHE A 233 -33.76 -22.36 -2.36
N SER A 234 -34.97 -22.28 -1.81
CA SER A 234 -36.21 -22.11 -2.58
C SER A 234 -36.59 -20.65 -2.82
N LYS A 235 -35.84 -19.69 -2.26
CA LYS A 235 -36.11 -18.25 -2.37
C LYS A 235 -34.91 -17.53 -3.00
N GLY A 236 -35.18 -16.39 -3.64
CA GLY A 236 -34.15 -15.48 -4.14
C GLY A 236 -34.12 -15.41 -5.66
N PHE A 237 -32.96 -15.09 -6.22
CA PHE A 237 -32.75 -14.92 -7.67
C PHE A 237 -32.39 -16.23 -8.37
N ASN A 238 -33.05 -17.34 -8.02
CA ASN A 238 -32.82 -18.65 -8.66
C ASN A 238 -33.97 -19.10 -9.56
N ASP A 239 -34.92 -18.21 -9.84
CA ASP A 239 -35.98 -18.40 -10.81
C ASP A 239 -35.42 -18.42 -12.25
N GLU A 240 -35.92 -19.30 -13.10
CA GLU A 240 -35.43 -19.47 -14.48
C GLU A 240 -35.59 -18.21 -15.32
N ASP A 241 -36.66 -17.44 -15.12
CA ASP A 241 -36.90 -16.21 -15.88
C ASP A 241 -35.88 -15.14 -15.50
N VAL A 242 -35.57 -15.04 -14.20
CA VAL A 242 -34.54 -14.11 -13.69
C VAL A 242 -33.16 -14.48 -14.21
N VAL A 243 -32.79 -15.76 -14.13
CA VAL A 243 -31.48 -16.21 -14.61
C VAL A 243 -31.34 -15.99 -16.11
N THR A 244 -32.35 -16.37 -16.89
CA THR A 244 -32.36 -16.17 -18.35
C THR A 244 -32.25 -14.69 -18.72
N SER A 245 -32.96 -13.81 -17.99
CA SER A 245 -32.89 -12.35 -18.20
C SER A 245 -31.47 -11.81 -17.94
N VAL A 246 -30.79 -12.29 -16.89
CA VAL A 246 -29.40 -11.90 -16.60
C VAL A 246 -28.44 -12.43 -17.67
N GLU A 247 -28.61 -13.66 -18.14
CA GLU A 247 -27.78 -14.22 -19.21
C GLU A 247 -27.92 -13.43 -20.52
N GLN A 248 -29.15 -13.06 -20.90
CA GLN A 248 -29.40 -12.21 -22.06
C GLN A 248 -28.79 -10.81 -21.90
N TRP A 249 -28.88 -10.23 -20.71
CA TRP A 249 -28.24 -8.95 -20.41
C TRP A 249 -26.70 -9.06 -20.49
N GLU A 250 -26.09 -10.10 -19.93
CA GLU A 250 -24.65 -10.34 -20.04
C GLU A 250 -24.22 -10.45 -21.52
N GLU A 251 -24.98 -11.15 -22.34
CA GLU A 251 -24.74 -11.25 -23.78
C GLU A 251 -24.80 -9.88 -24.48
N SER A 252 -25.80 -9.06 -24.14
CA SER A 252 -25.93 -7.69 -24.64
C SER A 252 -24.72 -6.83 -24.25
N VAL A 253 -24.27 -6.90 -23.00
CA VAL A 253 -23.09 -6.17 -22.52
C VAL A 253 -21.84 -6.58 -23.29
N LEU A 254 -21.65 -7.88 -23.56
CA LEU A 254 -20.51 -8.35 -24.36
C LEU A 254 -20.55 -7.80 -25.79
N LYS A 255 -21.74 -7.73 -26.41
CA LYS A 255 -21.92 -7.10 -27.73
C LYS A 255 -21.56 -5.61 -27.70
N ASP A 256 -21.99 -4.88 -26.67
CA ASP A 256 -21.67 -3.45 -26.51
C ASP A 256 -20.17 -3.23 -26.30
N ILE A 257 -19.51 -4.09 -25.52
CA ILE A 257 -18.05 -4.05 -25.33
C ILE A 257 -17.35 -4.26 -26.68
N ALA A 258 -17.74 -5.29 -27.45
CA ALA A 258 -17.17 -5.53 -28.77
C ALA A 258 -17.38 -4.32 -29.68
N LYS A 259 -18.60 -3.78 -29.75
CA LYS A 259 -18.92 -2.58 -30.53
C LYS A 259 -18.00 -1.41 -30.16
N GLY A 260 -17.76 -1.18 -28.88
CA GLY A 260 -16.83 -0.14 -28.44
C GLY A 260 -15.40 -0.36 -28.94
N TRP A 261 -14.94 -1.61 -29.03
CA TRP A 261 -13.58 -1.93 -29.49
C TRP A 261 -13.43 -1.71 -30.99
N TYR A 262 -14.54 -1.87 -31.74
CA TYR A 262 -14.62 -1.60 -33.17
C TYR A 262 -14.92 -0.14 -33.51
N LEU A 263 -15.27 0.71 -32.54
CA LEU A 263 -15.76 2.07 -32.77
C LEU A 263 -14.77 2.91 -33.61
N ASP A 264 -13.48 2.78 -33.32
CA ASP A 264 -12.42 3.52 -34.02
C ASP A 264 -11.95 2.82 -35.32
N GLY A 265 -12.58 1.70 -35.68
CA GLY A 265 -12.23 0.89 -36.85
C GLY A 265 -10.99 0.02 -36.69
N THR A 266 -10.50 -0.47 -37.83
CA THR A 266 -9.31 -1.32 -37.91
C THR A 266 -8.25 -0.65 -38.79
N GLY A 267 -6.97 -0.87 -38.46
CA GLY A 267 -5.86 -0.47 -39.31
C GLY A 267 -5.69 -1.38 -40.52
N ALA A 268 -4.76 -1.01 -41.42
CA ALA A 268 -4.48 -1.78 -42.64
C ALA A 268 -4.02 -3.23 -42.38
N ASN A 269 -3.43 -3.51 -41.22
CA ASN A 269 -3.03 -4.85 -40.78
C ASN A 269 -4.16 -5.64 -40.09
N GLY A 270 -5.38 -5.11 -40.06
CA GLY A 270 -6.51 -5.68 -39.36
C GLY A 270 -6.42 -5.58 -37.83
N GLN A 271 -5.50 -4.81 -37.24
CA GLN A 271 -5.50 -4.56 -35.80
C GLN A 271 -6.57 -3.52 -35.43
N LEU A 272 -7.20 -3.65 -34.27
CA LEU A 272 -8.15 -2.65 -33.78
C LEU A 272 -7.40 -1.35 -33.46
N ASN A 273 -7.91 -0.21 -33.90
CA ASN A 273 -7.26 1.08 -33.66
C ASN A 273 -7.16 1.39 -32.15
N ALA A 274 -8.20 1.06 -31.36
CA ALA A 274 -8.17 1.18 -29.90
C ALA A 274 -7.11 0.28 -29.23
N GLU A 275 -6.84 -0.91 -29.78
CA GLU A 275 -5.76 -1.78 -29.30
C GLU A 275 -4.39 -1.17 -29.61
N ARG A 276 -4.19 -0.74 -30.87
CA ARG A 276 -2.94 -0.10 -31.31
C ARG A 276 -2.64 1.13 -30.47
N ASP A 277 -3.60 2.02 -30.29
CA ASP A 277 -3.46 3.25 -29.51
C ASP A 277 -3.03 2.94 -28.08
N TRP A 278 -3.69 2.00 -27.40
CA TRP A 278 -3.31 1.59 -26.05
C TRP A 278 -1.90 0.99 -25.98
N LEU A 279 -1.52 0.16 -26.95
CA LEU A 279 -0.18 -0.42 -27.01
C LEU A 279 0.90 0.65 -27.15
N GLU A 280 0.69 1.60 -28.07
CA GLU A 280 1.67 2.64 -28.42
C GLU A 280 1.76 3.74 -27.36
N THR A 281 0.63 4.16 -26.79
CA THR A 281 0.58 5.29 -25.84
C THR A 281 0.76 4.88 -24.39
N VAL A 282 0.40 3.64 -24.03
CA VAL A 282 0.44 3.15 -22.64
C VAL A 282 1.41 1.99 -22.48
N LEU A 283 1.19 0.86 -23.16
CA LEU A 283 1.88 -0.39 -22.83
C LEU A 283 3.38 -0.34 -23.12
N TYR A 284 3.79 0.04 -24.34
CA TYR A 284 5.20 0.03 -24.74
C TYR A 284 6.04 1.11 -24.03
N PRO A 285 5.56 2.37 -23.89
CA PRO A 285 6.27 3.37 -23.10
C PRO A 285 6.43 2.94 -21.64
N TRP A 286 5.38 2.35 -21.05
CA TRP A 286 5.46 1.78 -19.72
C TRP A 286 6.48 0.64 -19.63
N ALA A 287 6.44 -0.32 -20.55
CA ALA A 287 7.30 -1.50 -20.53
C ALA A 287 8.78 -1.12 -20.65
N LYS A 288 9.11 -0.10 -21.44
CA LYS A 288 10.47 0.44 -21.53
C LYS A 288 10.96 0.90 -20.15
N LYS A 289 10.19 1.75 -19.47
CA LYS A 289 10.55 2.25 -18.11
C LYS A 289 10.58 1.12 -17.08
N ALA A 290 9.64 0.17 -17.16
CA ALA A 290 9.55 -0.95 -16.23
C ALA A 290 10.74 -1.91 -16.36
N ARG A 291 11.34 -2.06 -17.55
CA ARG A 291 12.58 -2.84 -17.72
C ARG A 291 13.76 -2.21 -16.99
N ASP A 292 13.93 -0.89 -17.14
CA ASP A 292 15.00 -0.16 -16.44
C ASP A 292 14.85 -0.32 -14.91
N GLU A 293 13.62 -0.22 -14.39
CA GLU A 293 13.33 -0.46 -12.98
C GLU A 293 13.50 -1.92 -12.56
N LEU A 294 13.18 -2.89 -13.42
CA LEU A 294 13.39 -4.30 -13.15
C LEU A 294 14.88 -4.64 -13.05
N ASP A 295 15.71 -4.05 -13.89
CA ASP A 295 17.16 -4.22 -13.83
C ASP A 295 17.75 -3.52 -12.60
N ASN A 296 17.22 -2.36 -12.20
CA ASN A 296 17.56 -1.74 -10.91
C ASN A 296 17.21 -2.64 -9.73
N TYR A 297 16.03 -3.26 -9.75
CA TYR A 297 15.59 -4.19 -8.72
C TYR A 297 16.46 -5.44 -8.63
N ARG A 298 16.84 -6.02 -9.78
CA ARG A 298 17.75 -7.17 -9.84
C ARG A 298 19.11 -6.83 -9.22
N ARG A 299 19.68 -5.68 -9.58
CA ARG A 299 20.93 -5.17 -8.98
C ARG A 299 20.78 -4.88 -7.49
N TRP A 300 19.65 -4.32 -7.07
CA TRP A 300 19.36 -4.08 -5.66
C TRP A 300 19.27 -5.40 -4.87
N LYS A 301 18.58 -6.41 -5.40
CA LYS A 301 18.52 -7.76 -4.79
C LYS A 301 19.89 -8.44 -4.70
N ALA A 302 20.78 -8.17 -5.66
CA ALA A 302 22.15 -8.63 -5.64
C ALA A 302 23.07 -7.82 -4.70
N GLY A 303 22.56 -6.76 -4.04
CA GLY A 303 23.35 -5.87 -3.19
C GLY A 303 24.23 -4.87 -3.98
N GLU A 304 24.19 -4.90 -5.30
CA GLU A 304 25.03 -4.08 -6.18
C GLU A 304 24.63 -2.59 -6.17
N LEU A 305 23.35 -2.28 -5.93
CA LEU A 305 22.89 -0.89 -6.00
C LEU A 305 23.51 -0.06 -4.86
N ALA A 306 23.63 -0.64 -3.66
CA ALA A 306 24.29 0.02 -2.54
C ALA A 306 25.80 0.20 -2.80
N SER A 307 26.46 -0.76 -3.45
CA SER A 307 27.88 -0.64 -3.81
C SER A 307 28.13 0.31 -4.99
N SER A 308 27.12 0.54 -5.84
CA SER A 308 27.23 1.42 -7.01
C SER A 308 27.22 2.92 -6.70
N LEU A 309 26.81 3.31 -5.48
CA LEU A 309 26.89 4.72 -5.06
C LEU A 309 28.38 5.12 -4.98
N PRO A 310 28.77 6.26 -5.58
CA PRO A 310 30.16 6.68 -5.58
C PRO A 310 30.66 6.90 -4.14
N PRO A 311 31.97 6.82 -3.87
CA PRO A 311 32.50 7.11 -2.54
C PRO A 311 32.08 8.53 -2.11
N VAL A 312 31.72 8.74 -0.85
CA VAL A 312 31.33 10.07 -0.34
C VAL A 312 32.42 11.13 -0.60
N VAL A 313 33.70 10.70 -0.59
CA VAL A 313 34.88 11.53 -0.88
C VAL A 313 34.88 12.12 -2.29
N SER A 314 34.14 11.52 -3.22
CA SER A 314 34.04 12.02 -4.61
C SER A 314 33.26 13.32 -4.75
N VAL A 315 32.55 13.75 -3.70
CA VAL A 315 31.79 15.00 -3.79
C VAL A 315 32.61 16.17 -3.28
N GLY A 316 32.61 17.25 -4.05
CA GLY A 316 33.08 18.55 -3.59
C GLY A 316 32.47 18.90 -2.23
N THR A 317 33.34 19.16 -1.26
CA THR A 317 32.96 19.50 0.12
C THR A 317 32.61 20.98 0.29
N SER A 318 32.70 21.77 -0.79
CA SER A 318 32.33 23.18 -0.81
C SER A 318 30.83 23.33 -0.55
N VAL A 319 30.49 23.86 0.62
CA VAL A 319 29.13 24.23 0.99
C VAL A 319 28.92 25.68 0.54
N PRO A 320 27.89 26.00 -0.25
CA PRO A 320 27.64 27.40 -0.60
C PRO A 320 27.32 28.22 0.65
N ASP A 321 27.82 29.46 0.73
CA ASP A 321 27.80 30.30 1.93
C ASP A 321 26.41 30.42 2.57
N VAL A 322 25.37 30.50 1.74
CA VAL A 322 23.97 30.61 2.17
C VAL A 322 23.52 29.42 3.04
N TYR A 323 24.10 28.22 2.86
CA TYR A 323 23.75 27.01 3.60
C TYR A 323 24.62 26.79 4.85
N VAL A 324 25.80 27.41 4.93
CA VAL A 324 26.84 27.08 5.93
C VAL A 324 26.29 27.17 7.35
N LYS A 325 25.64 28.29 7.69
CA LYS A 325 25.07 28.54 9.03
C LYS A 325 24.02 27.48 9.41
N CYS A 326 23.11 27.16 8.50
CA CYS A 326 22.03 26.20 8.77
C CYS A 326 22.60 24.78 8.93
N LEU A 327 23.53 24.37 8.07
CA LEU A 327 24.18 23.06 8.14
C LEU A 327 25.00 22.89 9.43
N GLN A 328 25.70 23.95 9.87
CA GLN A 328 26.42 23.94 11.14
C GLN A 328 25.48 23.67 12.32
N LEU A 329 24.36 24.41 12.41
CA LEU A 329 23.38 24.25 13.49
C LEU A 329 22.71 22.87 13.48
N LEU A 330 22.47 22.29 12.30
CA LEU A 330 21.96 20.92 12.18
C LEU A 330 22.96 19.88 12.72
N ARG A 331 24.25 20.05 12.40
CA ARG A 331 25.32 19.19 12.92
C ARG A 331 25.50 19.32 14.42
N GLU A 332 25.38 20.54 14.97
CA GLU A 332 25.43 20.76 16.41
C GLU A 332 24.24 20.09 17.13
N ALA A 333 23.02 20.21 16.59
CA ALA A 333 21.84 19.53 17.13
C ALA A 333 22.00 18.00 17.12
N ASP A 334 22.62 17.46 16.07
CA ASP A 334 22.92 16.04 15.92
C ASP A 334 24.02 15.57 16.90
N ALA A 335 25.17 16.24 16.91
CA ALA A 335 26.34 15.87 17.72
C ALA A 335 26.07 15.92 19.22
N ASN A 336 25.18 16.82 19.68
CA ASN A 336 24.83 16.95 21.08
C ASN A 336 23.77 15.93 21.55
N GLY A 337 23.31 15.02 20.68
CA GLY A 337 22.24 14.06 21.01
C GLY A 337 20.90 14.73 21.30
N ALA A 338 20.73 16.00 20.95
CA ALA A 338 19.52 16.75 21.23
C ALA A 338 18.39 16.46 20.21
N TRP A 339 18.67 15.66 19.16
CA TRP A 339 17.75 15.41 18.06
C TRP A 339 16.41 14.83 18.55
N PRO A 340 15.27 15.49 18.29
CA PRO A 340 13.99 15.05 18.83
C PRO A 340 13.51 13.71 18.28
N ASP A 341 12.68 13.03 19.09
CA ASP A 341 11.97 11.83 18.66
C ASP A 341 11.14 12.08 17.40
N THR A 342 11.19 11.12 16.49
CA THR A 342 10.37 11.14 15.28
C THR A 342 8.95 10.71 15.59
N SER A 343 7.95 11.43 15.07
CA SER A 343 6.55 11.05 15.27
C SER A 343 6.22 9.68 14.69
N ALA A 344 5.32 8.93 15.34
CA ALA A 344 4.93 7.59 14.90
C ALA A 344 4.40 7.56 13.45
N GLN A 345 3.76 8.62 12.97
CA GLN A 345 3.30 8.70 11.57
C GLN A 345 4.45 8.80 10.58
N ARG A 346 5.48 9.59 10.87
CA ARG A 346 6.68 9.70 10.03
C ARG A 346 7.50 8.42 10.05
N GLN A 347 7.58 7.76 11.21
CA GLN A 347 8.22 6.45 11.35
C GLN A 347 7.64 5.38 10.41
N LEU A 348 6.35 5.45 10.04
CA LEU A 348 5.74 4.49 9.11
C LEU A 348 6.23 4.64 7.67
N VAL A 349 6.70 5.83 7.30
CA VAL A 349 7.17 6.15 5.95
C VAL A 349 8.68 6.22 5.86
N MET A 350 9.42 6.26 6.98
CA MET A 350 10.87 6.19 6.96
C MET A 350 11.37 4.75 6.77
N LEU A 351 12.43 4.60 5.99
CA LEU A 351 13.23 3.39 5.90
C LEU A 351 14.33 3.48 6.96
N SER A 352 14.44 2.45 7.79
CA SER A 352 15.62 2.27 8.63
C SER A 352 16.77 1.92 7.71
N THR A 353 17.86 2.68 7.76
CA THR A 353 19.15 2.23 7.25
C THR A 353 19.58 1.04 8.10
N PRO A 354 19.66 -0.18 7.54
CA PRO A 354 20.22 -1.29 8.29
C PRO A 354 21.71 -1.00 8.49
N ASN A 355 22.14 -0.76 9.74
CA ASN A 355 23.56 -0.69 10.09
C ASN A 355 24.24 -2.08 10.02
N ASP A 356 23.45 -3.15 9.93
CA ASP A 356 23.90 -4.52 9.74
C ASP A 356 22.95 -5.23 8.76
N GLU A 357 23.48 -6.07 7.87
CA GLU A 357 22.72 -6.81 6.84
C GLU A 357 21.61 -7.73 7.39
N SER A 358 21.46 -7.83 8.72
CA SER A 358 20.43 -8.66 9.33
C SER A 358 19.04 -8.00 9.26
N LEU A 359 18.25 -8.47 8.31
CA LEU A 359 16.79 -8.48 8.26
C LEU A 359 16.09 -7.10 8.38
N THR A 360 15.68 -6.56 7.22
CA THR A 360 14.73 -5.45 7.15
C THR A 360 13.42 -5.82 7.88
N THR A 361 13.08 -5.07 8.94
CA THR A 361 11.81 -5.22 9.65
C THR A 361 10.63 -5.04 8.70
N SER A 362 9.71 -6.00 8.68
CA SER A 362 8.52 -5.92 7.81
C SER A 362 7.68 -4.66 8.14
N LEU A 363 7.09 -4.04 7.12
CA LEU A 363 6.23 -2.87 7.28
C LEU A 363 5.05 -3.13 8.25
N THR A 364 4.56 -4.37 8.29
CA THR A 364 3.50 -4.79 9.21
C THR A 364 3.99 -4.78 10.66
N ALA A 365 5.20 -5.31 10.90
CA ALA A 365 5.82 -5.26 12.22
C ALA A 365 6.09 -3.82 12.66
N ALA A 366 6.66 -2.99 11.78
CA ALA A 366 6.88 -1.57 12.07
C ALA A 366 5.58 -0.83 12.43
N ARG A 367 4.50 -1.09 11.69
CA ARG A 367 3.18 -0.49 11.97
C ARG A 367 2.59 -0.93 13.30
N MET A 368 2.77 -2.19 13.67
CA MET A 368 2.27 -2.71 14.94
C MET A 368 3.10 -2.18 16.11
N ALA A 369 4.43 -2.17 16.00
CA ALA A 369 5.33 -1.55 16.97
C ALA A 369 4.98 -0.07 17.20
N ALA A 370 4.79 0.69 16.13
CA ALA A 370 4.37 2.10 16.21
C ALA A 370 3.01 2.28 16.92
N LYS A 371 2.10 1.31 16.82
CA LYS A 371 0.81 1.35 17.54
C LYS A 371 0.94 0.98 19.02
N THR A 372 1.78 0.00 19.36
CA THR A 372 1.97 -0.47 20.73
C THR A 372 2.81 0.48 21.57
N ASN A 373 3.72 1.24 20.96
CA ASN A 373 4.59 2.19 21.65
C ASN A 373 3.84 3.40 22.22
N ASN A 374 2.57 3.60 21.86
CA ASN A 374 1.77 4.69 22.38
C ASN A 374 1.28 4.49 23.83
N SER A 375 1.38 3.29 24.43
CA SER A 375 0.76 3.06 25.75
C SER A 375 1.71 3.13 26.95
N GLU A 376 2.90 2.51 26.96
CA GLU A 376 3.69 2.41 28.21
C GLU A 376 5.22 2.38 28.06
N SER A 377 5.77 2.06 26.88
CA SER A 377 7.22 2.09 26.63
C SER A 377 7.52 3.10 25.54
N ARG A 378 8.15 4.23 25.90
CA ARG A 378 8.67 5.23 24.95
C ARG A 378 9.89 4.72 24.15
N SER A 379 10.08 3.41 24.01
CA SER A 379 11.08 2.87 23.09
C SER A 379 10.59 3.11 21.66
N CYS A 380 11.27 3.98 20.91
CA CYS A 380 11.05 4.19 19.48
C CYS A 380 10.93 2.83 18.75
N ALA A 381 10.04 2.70 17.76
CA ALA A 381 9.95 1.48 16.93
C ALA A 381 11.27 1.20 16.16
N TYR A 382 12.16 2.19 16.16
CA TYR A 382 13.53 2.15 15.69
C TYR A 382 14.44 2.66 16.82
N SER A 383 14.61 1.88 17.88
CA SER A 383 15.61 2.20 18.91
C SER A 383 17.00 1.93 18.33
N PHE A 384 17.57 2.91 17.65
CA PHE A 384 19.01 2.95 17.44
C PHE A 384 19.67 3.29 18.79
N LYS A 385 20.83 2.70 19.08
CA LYS A 385 21.67 3.18 20.18
C LYS A 385 22.18 4.58 19.81
N GLU A 386 21.91 5.56 20.65
CA GLU A 386 22.52 6.90 20.56
C GLU A 386 24.04 6.77 20.62
N GLY A 387 24.75 7.45 19.70
CA GLY A 387 26.22 7.53 19.69
C GLY A 387 26.92 7.06 18.41
N GLU A 388 26.22 6.40 17.49
CA GLU A 388 26.80 5.90 16.23
C GLU A 388 26.13 6.56 15.00
N GLY A 389 26.29 7.87 14.81
CA GLY A 389 26.17 8.61 13.53
C GLY A 389 25.17 8.17 12.43
N GLY A 390 24.06 7.50 12.75
CA GLY A 390 23.27 6.73 11.78
C GLY A 390 21.79 6.55 12.13
N ALA A 391 21.30 7.18 13.21
CA ALA A 391 19.89 7.16 13.54
C ALA A 391 19.11 8.17 12.67
N SER A 392 18.33 7.67 11.70
CA SER A 392 17.41 8.49 10.93
C SER A 392 16.42 9.22 11.85
N GLY A 393 16.17 10.51 11.64
CA GLY A 393 15.27 11.29 12.48
C GLY A 393 14.52 12.36 11.70
N SER A 394 13.33 12.74 12.18
CA SER A 394 12.53 13.79 11.60
C SER A 394 11.67 14.51 12.64
N PHE A 395 11.77 15.84 12.70
CA PHE A 395 10.94 16.68 13.56
C PHE A 395 10.41 17.90 12.79
N SER A 396 9.52 18.68 13.42
CA SER A 396 9.01 19.91 12.84
C SER A 396 9.43 21.12 13.67
N VAL A 397 9.52 22.26 13.01
CA VAL A 397 9.65 23.60 13.60
C VAL A 397 8.72 24.56 12.85
N GLY A 398 8.47 25.74 13.41
CA GLY A 398 7.59 26.74 12.85
C GLY A 398 6.25 26.86 13.57
N ILE A 399 5.27 27.44 12.90
CA ILE A 399 3.92 27.69 13.43
C ILE A 399 2.98 26.57 12.97
N MET A 400 2.18 26.04 13.88
CA MET A 400 1.08 25.10 13.60
C MET A 400 -0.27 25.76 13.91
N PRO A 401 -1.40 25.30 13.32
CA PRO A 401 -2.72 25.88 13.58
C PRO A 401 -3.12 25.78 15.06
N ASP A 402 -3.92 26.72 15.58
CA ASP A 402 -4.28 26.87 17.02
C ASP A 402 -4.76 25.60 17.73
N ARG A 403 -5.35 24.66 16.99
CA ARG A 403 -5.83 23.37 17.54
C ARG A 403 -4.75 22.30 17.66
N SER A 404 -3.53 22.60 17.25
CA SER A 404 -2.38 21.71 17.24
C SER A 404 -1.34 22.20 18.25
N SER A 405 -0.67 21.27 18.92
CA SER A 405 0.49 21.62 19.75
C SER A 405 1.59 22.22 18.87
N GLN A 406 2.15 23.36 19.31
CA GLN A 406 3.30 23.93 18.63
C GLN A 406 4.50 22.98 18.65
N PRO A 407 5.35 22.98 17.62
CA PRO A 407 6.49 22.07 17.57
C PRO A 407 7.52 22.38 18.67
N LYS A 408 7.89 21.36 19.46
CA LYS A 408 8.90 21.49 20.53
C LYS A 408 10.27 21.96 20.03
N GLY A 409 10.59 21.67 18.77
CA GLY A 409 11.84 22.09 18.13
C GLY A 409 12.02 23.61 18.10
N ASN A 410 10.93 24.40 18.20
CA ASN A 410 11.01 25.85 18.28
C ASN A 410 11.80 26.33 19.50
N LEU A 411 11.55 25.70 20.65
CA LEU A 411 12.20 26.06 21.90
C LEU A 411 13.55 25.37 22.07
N GLN A 412 13.69 24.17 21.53
CA GLN A 412 14.95 23.41 21.60
C GLN A 412 16.03 24.00 20.69
N PHE A 413 15.67 24.56 19.54
CA PHE A 413 16.63 25.02 18.54
C PHE A 413 16.29 26.40 17.93
N PRO A 414 16.10 27.46 18.73
CA PRO A 414 15.62 28.76 18.23
C PRO A 414 16.52 29.34 17.13
N GLN A 415 17.85 29.18 17.27
CA GLN A 415 18.80 29.65 16.26
C GLN A 415 18.71 28.86 14.95
N LEU A 416 18.50 27.54 15.02
CA LEU A 416 18.30 26.70 13.84
C LEU A 416 17.01 27.08 13.11
N VAL A 417 15.92 27.28 13.85
CA VAL A 417 14.63 27.68 13.25
C VAL A 417 14.79 28.99 12.49
N LYS A 418 15.39 30.01 13.12
CA LYS A 418 15.66 31.29 12.48
C LYS A 418 16.51 31.14 11.22
N ALA A 419 17.64 30.42 11.32
CA ALA A 419 18.54 30.20 10.19
C ALA A 419 17.87 29.44 9.04
N ALA A 420 16.98 28.48 9.34
CA ALA A 420 16.28 27.70 8.32
C ALA A 420 15.21 28.53 7.57
N PHE A 421 14.51 29.45 8.23
CA PHE A 421 13.61 30.38 7.52
C PHE A 421 14.36 31.50 6.79
N GLU A 422 15.49 31.97 7.32
CA GLU A 422 16.39 32.89 6.58
C GLU A 422 16.88 32.25 5.28
N LEU A 423 17.20 30.94 5.32
CA LEU A 423 17.61 30.17 4.15
C LEU A 423 16.50 30.07 3.10
N GLU A 424 15.25 29.80 3.48
CA GLU A 424 14.12 29.79 2.53
C GLU A 424 14.03 31.10 1.74
N ARG A 425 14.06 32.23 2.44
CA ARG A 425 13.96 33.56 1.82
C ARG A 425 15.14 33.85 0.89
N ALA A 426 16.32 33.34 1.22
CA ALA A 426 17.50 33.51 0.36
C ALA A 426 17.42 32.65 -0.91
N LEU A 427 16.85 31.44 -0.82
CA LEU A 427 16.71 30.54 -1.97
C LEU A 427 15.57 30.94 -2.91
N PHE A 428 14.45 31.39 -2.35
CA PHE A 428 13.23 31.72 -3.09
C PHE A 428 12.63 33.04 -2.56
N PRO A 429 13.23 34.20 -2.89
CA PRO A 429 12.81 35.49 -2.35
C PRO A 429 11.40 35.92 -2.78
N ASP A 430 10.94 35.45 -3.95
CA ASP A 430 9.63 35.80 -4.52
C ASP A 430 8.51 34.82 -4.10
N ARG A 431 8.85 33.74 -3.38
CA ARG A 431 7.89 32.75 -2.92
C ARG A 431 7.18 33.25 -1.66
N GLU A 432 5.90 32.90 -1.51
CA GLU A 432 5.19 33.12 -0.25
C GLU A 432 5.92 32.40 0.90
N PRO A 433 6.31 33.10 1.98
CA PRO A 433 7.07 32.48 3.05
C PRO A 433 6.29 31.37 3.74
N SER A 434 6.97 30.25 4.06
CA SER A 434 6.32 29.16 4.75
C SER A 434 6.14 29.45 6.23
N SER A 435 5.14 28.81 6.85
CA SER A 435 4.96 28.88 8.30
C SER A 435 5.71 27.79 9.05
N THR A 436 6.03 26.66 8.40
CA THR A 436 6.51 25.44 9.05
C THR A 436 7.63 24.76 8.25
N ILE A 437 8.52 24.05 8.94
CA ILE A 437 9.60 23.25 8.33
C ILE A 437 9.57 21.85 8.93
N ALA A 438 9.61 20.81 8.09
CA ALA A 438 10.05 19.48 8.51
C ALA A 438 11.55 19.36 8.31
N ILE A 439 12.25 19.05 9.39
CA ILE A 439 13.71 18.86 9.42
C ILE A 439 13.98 17.37 9.52
N ASN A 440 14.77 16.84 8.59
CA ASN A 440 15.10 15.43 8.53
C ASN A 440 16.62 15.22 8.61
N ARG A 441 17.07 14.26 9.41
CA ARG A 441 18.47 13.77 9.50
C ARG A 441 18.51 12.34 9.01
N ASN A 442 19.37 12.05 8.04
CA ASN A 442 19.62 10.72 7.49
C ASN A 442 18.34 9.93 7.23
N ALA A 443 17.27 10.62 6.84
CA ALA A 443 15.97 10.02 6.62
C ALA A 443 15.80 9.66 5.15
N GLN A 444 15.62 8.37 4.88
CA GLN A 444 15.14 7.89 3.59
C GLN A 444 13.64 7.62 3.72
N PHE A 445 12.81 8.28 2.91
CA PHE A 445 11.37 8.07 2.92
C PHE A 445 10.94 7.07 1.83
N ARG A 446 9.95 6.24 2.15
CA ARG A 446 9.15 5.43 1.22
C ARG A 446 8.20 6.34 0.43
N PRO A 447 7.66 5.87 -0.71
CA PRO A 447 6.62 6.59 -1.44
C PRO A 447 5.44 6.96 -0.56
N HIS A 448 5.19 8.26 -0.44
CA HIS A 448 4.09 8.80 0.32
C HIS A 448 3.60 10.13 -0.24
N THR A 449 2.42 10.54 0.20
CA THR A 449 1.94 11.92 0.13
C THR A 449 1.86 12.43 1.55
N ASP A 450 1.98 13.73 1.73
CA ASP A 450 1.79 14.35 3.03
C ASP A 450 0.35 14.11 3.52
N LYS A 451 0.19 13.79 4.81
CA LYS A 451 -1.11 13.55 5.46
C LYS A 451 -1.26 14.52 6.64
N GLY A 452 -2.51 14.83 7.03
CA GLY A 452 -2.82 15.58 8.24
C GLY A 452 -3.21 17.05 7.99
N ALA A 453 -2.73 17.96 8.84
CA ALA A 453 -3.06 19.40 8.78
C ALA A 453 -2.61 20.09 7.46
N GLY A 454 -1.85 19.39 6.61
CA GLY A 454 -1.55 19.81 5.24
C GLY A 454 -2.66 19.54 4.22
N ALA A 455 -3.86 19.13 4.62
CA ALA A 455 -4.99 18.95 3.70
C ALA A 455 -5.41 20.28 3.06
N GLY A 456 -4.94 20.54 1.83
CA GLY A 456 -5.11 21.83 1.13
C GLY A 456 -3.87 22.73 1.13
N GLN A 457 -2.73 22.21 1.59
CA GLN A 457 -1.44 22.89 1.60
C GLN A 457 -1.01 23.38 0.20
N SER A 458 -0.33 24.52 0.20
CA SER A 458 0.34 25.13 -0.94
C SER A 458 1.53 24.29 -1.42
N THR A 459 2.26 24.79 -2.42
CA THR A 459 3.52 24.22 -2.91
C THR A 459 4.56 24.16 -1.79
N SER A 460 5.12 22.97 -1.53
CA SER A 460 6.23 22.75 -0.60
C SER A 460 7.57 23.03 -1.29
N LEU A 461 8.56 23.49 -0.55
CA LEU A 461 9.95 23.62 -1.00
C LEU A 461 10.81 22.62 -0.24
N ILE A 462 11.72 21.94 -0.91
CA ILE A 462 12.67 21.02 -0.29
C ILE A 462 14.10 21.26 -0.77
N VAL A 463 15.04 21.18 0.15
CA VAL A 463 16.47 21.10 -0.15
C VAL A 463 17.14 20.05 0.73
N ALA A 464 18.20 19.43 0.22
CA ALA A 464 19.10 18.57 0.98
C ALA A 464 20.49 19.19 1.09
N MET A 465 21.17 18.93 2.21
CA MET A 465 22.51 19.43 2.53
C MET A 465 23.30 18.39 3.31
N GLY A 466 24.62 18.56 3.35
CA GLY A 466 25.55 17.65 4.02
C GLY A 466 26.47 16.93 3.03
N ASN A 467 27.28 16.03 3.58
CA ASN A 467 28.22 15.24 2.79
C ASN A 467 27.65 13.85 2.45
N PHE A 468 26.83 13.79 1.39
CA PHE A 468 26.20 12.55 0.94
C PHE A 468 26.32 12.32 -0.57
N VAL A 469 26.03 11.10 -1.04
CA VAL A 469 25.88 10.74 -2.47
C VAL A 469 24.54 10.05 -2.69
N GLY A 470 23.95 10.19 -3.88
CA GLY A 470 22.58 9.73 -4.14
C GLY A 470 21.55 10.59 -3.41
N GLY A 471 20.47 9.99 -2.92
CA GLY A 471 19.51 10.68 -2.03
C GLY A 471 18.64 11.72 -2.71
N GLU A 472 18.55 11.62 -4.03
CA GLU A 472 17.68 12.46 -4.84
C GLU A 472 16.23 12.26 -4.43
N LEU A 473 15.43 13.31 -4.63
CA LEU A 473 14.00 13.26 -4.43
C LEU A 473 13.36 12.68 -5.68
N MET A 474 12.46 11.72 -5.51
CA MET A 474 11.62 11.25 -6.59
C MET A 474 10.23 11.85 -6.40
N VAL A 475 9.68 12.52 -7.42
CA VAL A 475 8.33 13.11 -7.40
C VAL A 475 7.54 12.59 -8.59
N GLU A 476 6.49 11.81 -8.34
CA GLU A 476 5.69 11.14 -9.39
C GLU A 476 6.53 10.39 -10.45
N GLY A 477 7.64 9.79 -10.01
CA GLY A 477 8.56 9.04 -10.89
C GLY A 477 9.58 9.90 -11.63
N GLU A 478 9.62 11.21 -11.38
CA GLU A 478 10.68 12.10 -11.87
C GLU A 478 11.76 12.31 -10.80
N LYS A 479 13.02 12.01 -11.18
CA LYS A 479 14.18 12.18 -10.30
C LYS A 479 14.60 13.65 -10.26
N LYS A 480 14.79 14.18 -9.05
CA LYS A 480 15.12 15.57 -8.77
C LYS A 480 16.35 15.66 -7.86
N ASP A 481 17.41 16.30 -8.35
CA ASP A 481 18.58 16.59 -7.52
C ASP A 481 18.29 17.79 -6.61
N ILE A 482 18.23 17.53 -5.31
CA ILE A 482 17.93 18.51 -4.27
C ILE A 482 19.15 18.89 -3.44
N ARG A 483 20.35 18.42 -3.80
CA ARG A 483 21.55 18.74 -3.03
C ARG A 483 21.96 20.19 -3.27
N TYR A 484 21.86 21.01 -2.23
CA TYR A 484 22.10 22.47 -2.31
C TYR A 484 21.33 23.13 -3.46
N ASN A 485 20.21 22.54 -3.85
CA ASN A 485 19.34 22.98 -4.93
C ASN A 485 17.90 22.83 -4.45
N GLY A 486 17.25 23.96 -4.16
CA GLY A 486 15.87 23.93 -3.67
C GLY A 486 14.89 23.60 -4.79
N ILE A 487 13.92 22.73 -4.52
CA ILE A 487 12.91 22.33 -5.49
C ILE A 487 11.52 22.47 -4.90
N GLU A 488 10.63 23.07 -5.67
CA GLU A 488 9.22 23.17 -5.35
C GLU A 488 8.43 21.96 -5.87
N PHE A 489 7.50 21.46 -5.07
CA PHE A 489 6.58 20.38 -5.44
C PHE A 489 5.31 20.41 -4.59
N ASN A 490 4.25 19.73 -5.04
CA ASN A 490 3.00 19.63 -4.28
C ASN A 490 3.00 18.34 -3.45
N GLY A 491 3.56 18.38 -2.23
CA GLY A 491 3.66 17.20 -1.36
C GLY A 491 2.33 16.55 -0.96
N TRP A 492 1.22 17.30 -1.07
CA TRP A 492 -0.13 16.79 -0.83
C TRP A 492 -0.67 15.96 -2.00
N LYS A 493 -0.51 16.44 -3.24
CA LYS A 493 -1.06 15.80 -4.46
C LYS A 493 -0.09 14.82 -5.11
N GLN A 494 1.22 15.02 -4.91
CA GLN A 494 2.27 14.27 -5.58
C GLN A 494 2.95 13.32 -4.60
N ARG A 495 3.01 12.05 -5.01
CA ARG A 495 3.78 11.03 -4.33
C ARG A 495 5.25 11.36 -4.44
N HIS A 496 5.94 11.30 -3.31
CA HIS A 496 7.36 11.58 -3.24
C HIS A 496 8.09 10.65 -2.27
N TRP A 497 9.38 10.45 -2.53
CA TRP A 497 10.25 9.59 -1.72
C TRP A 497 11.73 9.92 -1.93
N THR A 498 12.57 9.35 -1.08
CA THR A 498 14.03 9.55 -1.14
C THR A 498 14.68 8.31 -1.74
N LEU A 499 15.47 8.50 -2.80
CA LEU A 499 16.30 7.43 -3.36
C LEU A 499 17.39 7.00 -2.35
N PRO A 500 17.97 5.79 -2.49
CA PRO A 500 19.07 5.35 -1.65
C PRO A 500 20.24 6.36 -1.65
N PHE A 501 20.88 6.53 -0.48
CA PHE A 501 22.03 7.42 -0.32
C PHE A 501 23.04 6.89 0.68
N LYS A 502 24.25 7.46 0.65
CA LYS A 502 25.31 7.23 1.63
C LYS A 502 25.87 8.56 2.12
N GLY A 503 26.28 8.60 3.38
CA GLY A 503 26.87 9.78 4.01
C GLY A 503 25.86 10.59 4.84
N GLU A 504 26.29 11.77 5.26
CA GLU A 504 25.52 12.68 6.11
C GLU A 504 24.57 13.51 5.25
N ARG A 505 23.27 13.32 5.46
CA ARG A 505 22.22 14.01 4.71
C ARG A 505 21.20 14.62 5.66
N TYR A 506 21.08 15.94 5.61
CA TYR A 506 19.94 16.64 6.17
C TYR A 506 19.02 17.10 5.05
N SER A 507 17.71 17.15 5.28
CA SER A 507 16.79 17.85 4.39
C SER A 507 15.81 18.72 5.15
N LEU A 508 15.51 19.87 4.55
CA LEU A 508 14.53 20.84 5.04
C LEU A 508 13.37 20.85 4.05
N VAL A 509 12.15 20.70 4.56
CA VAL A 509 10.92 20.79 3.78
C VAL A 509 10.07 21.93 4.33
N TRP A 510 10.02 23.05 3.63
CA TRP A 510 9.22 24.21 4.01
C TRP A 510 7.80 24.10 3.44
N PHE A 511 6.81 24.34 4.30
CA PHE A 511 5.40 24.25 3.95
C PHE A 511 4.51 25.08 4.88
N THR A 512 3.28 25.35 4.45
CA THR A 512 2.27 26.05 5.26
C THR A 512 1.06 25.14 5.51
N PRO A 513 0.81 24.67 6.75
CA PRO A 513 -0.38 23.90 7.08
C PRO A 513 -1.64 24.71 6.82
N LYS A 514 -2.75 24.02 6.56
CA LYS A 514 -4.06 24.66 6.46
C LYS A 514 -4.43 25.31 7.80
N GLY A 515 -4.83 26.58 7.75
CA GLY A 515 -5.11 27.41 8.92
C GLY A 515 -3.92 28.26 9.38
N CYS A 516 -2.79 28.20 8.69
CA CYS A 516 -1.63 29.08 8.90
C CYS A 516 -1.38 30.00 7.70
N GLU A 517 -2.37 30.18 6.82
CA GLU A 517 -2.26 31.07 5.66
C GLU A 517 -1.93 32.50 6.12
N GLY A 518 -0.93 33.14 5.48
CA GLY A 518 -0.44 34.46 5.87
C GLY A 518 0.48 34.50 7.10
N MET A 519 0.66 33.39 7.82
CA MET A 519 1.64 33.30 8.90
C MET A 519 3.02 32.97 8.33
N ARG A 520 4.07 33.63 8.82
CA ARG A 520 5.44 33.42 8.36
C ARG A 520 6.26 32.88 9.52
N GLY A 521 6.92 31.74 9.33
CA GLY A 521 7.70 31.13 10.39
C GLY A 521 8.94 31.94 10.79
N ILE A 522 9.37 32.88 9.93
CA ILE A 522 10.43 33.84 10.25
C ILE A 522 10.01 34.87 11.33
N ASP A 523 8.70 35.07 11.54
CA ASP A 523 8.15 36.04 12.50
C ASP A 523 7.93 35.46 13.90
N ILE A 524 8.41 34.24 14.19
CA ILE A 524 8.24 33.61 15.49
C ILE A 524 8.95 34.43 16.58
N ASP A 525 8.19 34.90 17.55
CA ASP A 525 8.70 35.52 18.78
C ASP A 525 9.07 34.44 19.81
N PHE A 526 10.35 34.06 19.82
CA PHE A 526 10.88 33.07 20.75
C PHE A 526 10.85 33.51 22.22
N ASP A 527 10.86 34.83 22.49
CA ASP A 527 10.79 35.38 23.84
C ASP A 527 9.37 35.26 24.39
N SER A 528 8.35 35.42 23.54
CA SER A 528 6.97 35.12 23.91
C SER A 528 6.77 33.63 24.20
N LEU A 529 7.26 32.75 23.33
CA LEU A 529 7.12 31.30 23.50
C LEU A 529 7.79 30.78 24.78
N SER A 530 8.93 31.36 25.16
CA SER A 530 9.65 30.97 26.37
C SER A 530 8.92 31.42 27.64
N ARG A 531 8.20 32.54 27.63
CA ARG A 531 7.39 33.01 28.75
C ARG A 531 6.15 32.15 28.96
N GLU A 532 5.46 31.76 27.89
CA GLU A 532 4.27 30.90 27.98
C GLU A 532 4.58 29.52 28.57
N ASN A 533 5.76 28.96 28.29
CA ASN A 533 6.15 27.66 28.84
C ASN A 533 6.61 27.71 30.31
N GLN A 534 6.89 28.91 30.84
CA GLN A 534 7.23 29.12 32.25
C GLN A 534 5.99 29.38 33.12
N ALA A 535 4.89 29.79 32.50
CA ALA A 535 3.58 29.99 33.12
C ALA A 535 2.78 28.67 33.17
#